data_AF-A0A7S2M419-F1
#
_entry.id   AF-A0A7S2M419-F1
#
_cell.length_a   1.000
_cell.length_b   1.000
_cell.length_c   1.000
_cell.angle_alpha   90.00
_cell.angle_beta   90.00
_cell.angle_gamma   90.00
#
_symmetry.space_group_name_H-M   'P 1'
#
loop_
_entity.id
_entity.type
_entity.pdbx_description
1 polymer ?
#
loop_
_entity_poly.entity_id
_entity_poly.type
_entity_poly.pdbx_seq_one_letter_code
_entity_poly.pdbx_strand_id
1 'polypeptide(L)'
;GVVSHAYVAHEQFYPAVVYLSTDKMCLAVMYNFAFALFLLFGKVLLRIFIGTLRDLEVEQLVDSGRGFLADTILFLVFYAPTIDNREVGTVYLIQYICCVIFMKVFHLTTQIRVSHMFEVGIPRLLVNVKLVSLMCLLFCCDLMALQYFYSVASRSSTFFTWILFEALMMSTVVLVSISKYSVHMVDLRLENGWPGKLVCLFYIDLIHDVVSMTLFVVFMLTFFVQNPSRLPIYMMAHVIEVARKLAQRLRSFRRYRRIALNMDTRFPDATDEEIERDEYCVICRDSLFDGSKPKKLGCNHIFHIDCLRSWLVMQQVCPTCRAPIPADGPPRAPTSPAPAA
;
A
#
# COMPACT_ATOMS: atom_id res chain seq x y z
N GLY A 1 -24.70 -33.70 2.21
CA GLY A 1 -24.10 -35.01 1.89
C GLY A 1 -23.56 -35.67 3.13
N VAL A 2 -22.31 -35.38 3.50
CA VAL A 2 -21.58 -36.06 4.59
C VAL A 2 -22.29 -35.99 5.96
N VAL A 3 -22.77 -34.81 6.37
CA VAL A 3 -23.49 -34.66 7.65
C VAL A 3 -24.78 -35.47 7.68
N SER A 4 -25.52 -35.50 6.56
CA SER A 4 -26.75 -36.29 6.43
C SER A 4 -26.45 -37.79 6.46
N HIS A 5 -25.35 -38.24 5.82
CA HIS A 5 -24.93 -39.63 5.86
C HIS A 5 -24.52 -40.07 7.27
N ALA A 6 -23.78 -39.22 8.00
CA ALA A 6 -23.39 -39.48 9.38
C ALA A 6 -24.62 -39.62 10.30
N TYR A 7 -25.62 -38.75 10.14
CA TYR A 7 -26.85 -38.78 10.94
C TYR A 7 -27.77 -39.97 10.61
N VAL A 8 -27.79 -40.41 9.35
CA VAL A 8 -28.55 -41.61 8.94
C VAL A 8 -27.83 -42.89 9.35
N ALA A 9 -26.50 -42.92 9.30
CA ALA A 9 -25.71 -44.08 9.69
C ALA A 9 -25.63 -44.26 11.21
N HIS A 10 -25.71 -43.16 11.97
CA HIS A 10 -25.59 -43.16 13.44
C HIS A 10 -26.84 -42.48 14.00
N GLU A 11 -27.84 -43.26 14.42
CA GLU A 11 -29.16 -42.78 14.90
C GLU A 11 -29.09 -41.84 16.12
N GLN A 12 -27.95 -41.83 16.81
CA GLN A 12 -27.70 -40.97 17.98
C GLN A 12 -26.74 -39.82 17.64
N PHE A 13 -27.01 -38.64 18.21
CA PHE A 13 -26.25 -37.41 17.97
C PHE A 13 -24.76 -37.52 18.31
N TYR A 14 -24.42 -38.10 19.47
CA TYR A 14 -23.03 -38.15 19.93
C TYR A 14 -22.13 -39.03 19.04
N PRO A 15 -22.51 -40.28 18.69
CA PRO A 15 -21.74 -41.09 17.74
C PRO A 15 -21.61 -40.45 16.35
N ALA A 16 -22.65 -39.78 15.85
CA ALA A 16 -22.59 -39.07 14.57
C ALA A 16 -21.55 -37.94 14.59
N VAL A 17 -21.51 -37.14 15.67
CA VAL A 17 -20.51 -36.08 15.86
C VAL A 17 -19.10 -36.64 16.00
N VAL A 18 -18.94 -37.73 16.76
CA VAL A 18 -17.64 -38.40 16.87
C VAL A 18 -17.16 -38.84 15.49
N TYR A 19 -17.98 -39.55 14.71
CA TYR A 19 -17.67 -39.97 13.34
C TYR A 19 -17.25 -38.79 12.45
N LEU A 20 -18.02 -37.69 12.46
CA LEU A 20 -17.70 -36.46 11.74
C LEU A 20 -16.37 -35.82 12.15
N SER A 21 -16.03 -35.91 13.44
CA SER A 21 -14.82 -35.29 14.03
C SER A 21 -13.55 -36.15 13.95
N THR A 22 -13.70 -37.47 13.76
CA THR A 22 -12.56 -38.41 13.72
C THR A 22 -12.25 -38.89 12.31
N ASP A 23 -13.26 -38.99 11.44
CA ASP A 23 -13.05 -39.49 10.09
C ASP A 23 -12.37 -38.45 9.20
N LYS A 24 -11.24 -38.86 8.59
CA LYS A 24 -10.39 -37.96 7.79
C LYS A 24 -11.11 -37.43 6.55
N MET A 25 -11.95 -38.23 5.91
CA MET A 25 -12.70 -37.82 4.71
C MET A 25 -13.80 -36.83 5.09
N CYS A 26 -14.52 -37.10 6.19
CA CYS A 26 -15.54 -36.19 6.70
C CYS A 26 -14.94 -34.82 7.07
N LEU A 27 -13.83 -34.82 7.81
CA LEU A 27 -13.10 -33.60 8.16
C LEU A 27 -12.63 -32.83 6.92
N ALA A 28 -12.06 -33.52 5.91
CA ALA A 28 -11.59 -32.87 4.69
C ALA A 28 -12.73 -32.16 3.92
N VAL A 29 -13.90 -32.81 3.80
CA VAL A 29 -15.07 -32.19 3.15
C VAL A 29 -15.57 -30.99 3.96
N MET A 30 -15.64 -31.10 5.29
CA MET A 30 -16.07 -29.99 6.15
C MET A 30 -15.12 -28.80 6.10
N TYR A 31 -13.81 -29.02 6.18
CA TYR A 31 -12.83 -27.94 6.09
C TYR A 31 -12.81 -27.27 4.72
N ASN A 32 -12.92 -28.03 3.63
CA ASN A 32 -13.03 -27.46 2.29
C ASN A 32 -14.30 -26.61 2.13
N PHE A 33 -15.43 -27.07 2.67
CA PHE A 33 -16.68 -26.32 2.65
C PHE A 33 -16.58 -25.04 3.50
N ALA A 34 -16.01 -25.12 4.70
CA ALA A 34 -15.79 -23.95 5.56
C ALA A 34 -14.86 -22.93 4.89
N PHE A 35 -13.79 -23.39 4.23
CA PHE A 35 -12.88 -22.53 3.48
C PHE A 35 -13.58 -21.87 2.27
N ALA A 36 -14.42 -22.62 1.53
CA ALA A 36 -15.20 -22.07 0.43
C ALA A 36 -16.19 -20.99 0.91
N LEU A 37 -16.88 -21.23 2.03
CA LEU A 37 -17.77 -20.24 2.65
C LEU A 37 -17.00 -18.99 3.10
N PHE A 38 -15.82 -19.16 3.67
CA PHE A 38 -14.94 -18.06 4.06
C PHE A 38 -14.52 -17.19 2.86
N LEU A 39 -14.12 -17.82 1.75
CA LEU A 39 -13.78 -17.10 0.52
C LEU A 39 -15.00 -16.40 -0.10
N LEU A 40 -16.17 -17.05 -0.07
CA LEU A 40 -17.42 -16.46 -0.53
C LEU A 40 -17.79 -15.24 0.31
N PHE A 41 -17.70 -15.36 1.63
CA PHE A 41 -17.94 -14.27 2.56
C PHE A 41 -17.01 -13.07 2.30
N GLY A 42 -15.71 -13.31 2.11
CA GLY A 42 -14.76 -12.27 1.72
C GLY A 42 -15.12 -11.60 0.39
N LYS A 43 -15.48 -12.37 -0.64
CA LYS A 43 -15.92 -11.82 -1.93
C LYS A 43 -17.19 -10.99 -1.82
N VAL A 44 -18.17 -11.43 -1.02
CA VAL A 44 -19.42 -10.71 -0.79
C VAL A 44 -19.13 -9.38 -0.08
N LEU A 45 -18.31 -9.38 0.97
CA LEU A 45 -17.91 -8.16 1.67
C LEU A 45 -17.16 -7.19 0.76
N LEU A 46 -16.19 -7.65 -0.04
CA LEU A 46 -15.50 -6.82 -1.02
C LEU A 46 -16.50 -6.20 -2.02
N ARG A 47 -17.49 -6.98 -2.49
CA ARG A 47 -18.53 -6.48 -3.40
C ARG A 47 -19.48 -5.47 -2.75
N ILE A 48 -19.78 -5.61 -1.46
CA ILE A 48 -20.64 -4.69 -0.71
C ILE A 48 -19.97 -3.32 -0.55
N PHE A 49 -18.72 -3.31 -0.08
CA PHE A 49 -18.00 -2.09 0.27
C PHE A 49 -17.27 -1.44 -0.91
N ILE A 50 -16.52 -2.21 -1.70
CA ILE A 50 -15.68 -1.69 -2.80
C ILE A 50 -16.40 -1.75 -4.14
N GLY A 51 -17.24 -2.78 -4.35
CA GLY A 51 -17.93 -3.00 -5.62
C GLY A 51 -17.09 -3.82 -6.59
N THR A 52 -17.05 -3.42 -7.86
CA THR A 52 -16.25 -4.09 -8.90
C THR A 52 -14.83 -3.54 -8.93
N LEU A 53 -13.84 -4.42 -8.74
CA LEU A 53 -12.43 -4.07 -8.94
C LEU A 53 -12.11 -3.93 -10.43
N ARG A 54 -11.23 -2.97 -10.75
CA ARG A 54 -10.67 -2.78 -12.10
C ARG A 54 -9.53 -3.76 -12.35
N ASP A 55 -9.23 -4.03 -13.61
CA ASP A 55 -8.15 -4.97 -14.00
C ASP A 55 -6.79 -4.56 -13.41
N LEU A 56 -6.45 -3.27 -13.42
CA LEU A 56 -5.23 -2.75 -12.79
C LEU A 56 -5.20 -2.98 -11.27
N GLU A 57 -6.35 -2.83 -10.59
CA GLU A 57 -6.45 -3.06 -9.15
C GLU A 57 -6.29 -4.54 -8.83
N VAL A 58 -6.82 -5.42 -9.69
CA VAL A 58 -6.68 -6.87 -9.58
C VAL A 58 -5.22 -7.29 -9.80
N GLU A 59 -4.55 -6.76 -10.81
CA GLU A 59 -3.14 -7.05 -11.09
C GLU A 59 -2.25 -6.65 -9.91
N GLN A 60 -2.39 -5.42 -9.42
CA GLN A 60 -1.67 -4.93 -8.23
C GLN A 60 -1.97 -5.76 -6.97
N LEU A 61 -3.23 -6.15 -6.77
CA LEU A 61 -3.66 -6.99 -5.65
C LEU A 61 -3.01 -8.38 -5.73
N VAL A 62 -2.98 -8.98 -6.92
CA VAL A 62 -2.38 -10.30 -7.15
C VAL A 62 -0.88 -10.26 -6.92
N ASP A 63 -0.18 -9.27 -7.47
CA ASP A 63 1.28 -9.17 -7.33
C ASP A 63 1.70 -8.89 -5.87
N SER A 64 1.02 -7.95 -5.22
CA SER A 64 1.27 -7.65 -3.80
C SER A 64 0.86 -8.83 -2.90
N GLY A 65 -0.24 -9.51 -3.23
CA GLY A 65 -0.72 -10.68 -2.49
C GLY A 65 0.22 -11.88 -2.58
N ARG A 66 0.84 -12.11 -3.75
CA ARG A 66 1.86 -13.15 -3.94
C ARG A 66 3.07 -12.93 -3.04
N GLY A 67 3.58 -11.69 -2.99
CA GLY A 67 4.72 -11.34 -2.13
C GLY A 67 4.41 -11.60 -0.65
N PHE A 68 3.27 -11.11 -0.17
CA PHE A 68 2.84 -11.32 1.21
C PHE A 68 2.67 -12.80 1.58
N LEU A 69 2.04 -13.61 0.71
CA LEU A 69 1.86 -15.03 0.95
C LEU A 69 3.20 -15.76 1.02
N ALA A 70 4.13 -15.43 0.11
CA ALA A 70 5.48 -15.98 0.13
C ALA A 70 6.19 -15.65 1.44
N ASP A 71 6.12 -14.41 1.91
CA ASP A 71 6.76 -13.98 3.16
C ASP A 71 6.19 -14.70 4.38
N THR A 72 4.86 -14.86 4.43
CA THR A 72 4.17 -15.56 5.53
C THR A 72 4.54 -17.04 5.58
N ILE A 73 4.54 -17.70 4.42
CA ILE A 73 4.92 -19.12 4.32
C ILE A 73 6.38 -19.29 4.72
N LEU A 74 7.26 -18.41 4.25
CA LEU A 74 8.69 -18.53 4.48
C LEU A 74 9.05 -18.26 5.94
N PHE A 75 8.38 -17.28 6.56
CA PHE A 75 8.43 -17.07 8.00
C PHE A 75 8.00 -18.32 8.77
N LEU A 76 6.86 -18.90 8.39
CA LEU A 76 6.32 -20.08 9.06
C LEU A 76 7.27 -21.29 8.96
N VAL A 77 7.80 -21.55 7.76
CA VAL A 77 8.67 -22.70 7.47
C VAL A 77 10.02 -22.56 8.18
N PHE A 78 10.67 -21.40 8.12
CA PHE A 78 12.00 -21.25 8.73
C PHE A 78 11.96 -21.07 10.23
N TYR A 79 10.88 -20.51 10.77
CA TYR A 79 10.86 -20.14 12.17
C TYR A 79 9.98 -20.98 13.06
N ALA A 80 9.05 -21.80 12.54
CA ALA A 80 8.24 -22.74 13.31
C ALA A 80 7.69 -22.12 14.63
N PRO A 81 6.59 -21.36 14.56
CA PRO A 81 6.12 -20.53 15.66
C PRO A 81 5.81 -21.37 16.91
N THR A 82 6.09 -20.77 18.07
CA THR A 82 5.90 -21.40 19.38
C THR A 82 4.98 -20.56 20.28
N ILE A 83 4.16 -21.24 21.07
CA ILE A 83 3.38 -20.70 22.18
C ILE A 83 3.89 -21.39 23.45
N ASP A 84 4.38 -20.61 24.41
CA ASP A 84 4.98 -21.12 25.65
C ASP A 84 6.02 -22.23 25.42
N ASN A 85 6.90 -21.99 24.43
CA ASN A 85 7.95 -22.92 23.98
C ASN A 85 7.44 -24.28 23.41
N ARG A 86 6.14 -24.43 23.17
CA ARG A 86 5.56 -25.58 22.46
C ARG A 86 5.17 -25.19 21.04
N GLU A 87 5.29 -26.13 20.12
CA GLU A 87 4.85 -25.94 18.74
C GLU A 87 3.34 -25.72 18.70
N VAL A 88 2.91 -24.74 17.91
CA VAL A 88 1.49 -24.42 17.75
C VAL A 88 0.81 -25.52 16.95
N GLY A 89 -0.34 -25.99 17.43
CA GLY A 89 -1.16 -26.95 16.69
C GLY A 89 -1.54 -26.41 15.31
N THR A 90 -1.45 -27.26 14.28
CA THR A 90 -1.65 -26.90 12.88
C THR A 90 -3.02 -26.26 12.61
N VAL A 91 -4.07 -26.72 13.29
CA VAL A 91 -5.44 -26.17 13.14
C VAL A 91 -5.51 -24.72 13.62
N TYR A 92 -4.97 -24.43 14.80
CA TYR A 92 -4.93 -23.07 15.35
C TYR A 92 -4.11 -22.15 14.46
N LEU A 93 -2.95 -22.63 14.00
CA LEU A 93 -2.07 -21.88 13.12
C LEU A 93 -2.77 -21.47 11.81
N ILE A 94 -3.43 -22.41 11.14
CA ILE A 94 -4.17 -22.15 9.90
C ILE A 94 -5.29 -21.14 10.14
N GLN A 95 -6.04 -21.26 11.24
CA GLN A 95 -7.14 -20.35 11.56
C GLN A 95 -6.66 -18.88 11.67
N TYR A 96 -5.59 -18.62 12.43
CA TYR A 96 -5.05 -17.27 12.57
C TYR A 96 -4.45 -16.74 11.27
N ILE A 97 -3.72 -17.58 10.52
CA ILE A 97 -3.15 -17.18 9.22
C ILE A 97 -4.27 -16.81 8.24
N CYS A 98 -5.34 -17.59 8.14
CA CYS A 98 -6.48 -17.25 7.30
C CYS A 98 -7.11 -15.90 7.71
N CYS A 99 -7.27 -15.65 9.01
CA CYS A 99 -7.79 -14.38 9.51
C CYS A 99 -6.87 -13.19 9.17
N VAL A 100 -5.55 -13.35 9.34
CA VAL A 100 -4.56 -12.32 8.99
C VAL A 100 -4.58 -12.04 7.49
N ILE A 101 -4.53 -13.08 6.64
CA ILE A 101 -4.60 -12.93 5.18
C ILE A 101 -5.87 -12.20 4.76
N PHE A 102 -7.01 -12.56 5.34
CA PHE A 102 -8.28 -11.91 5.07
C PHE A 102 -8.23 -10.42 5.41
N MET A 103 -7.79 -10.07 6.61
CA MET A 103 -7.61 -8.68 7.01
C MET A 103 -6.66 -7.95 6.05
N LYS A 104 -5.50 -8.53 5.71
CA LYS A 104 -4.53 -7.93 4.77
C LYS A 104 -5.13 -7.64 3.40
N VAL A 105 -5.96 -8.53 2.87
CA VAL A 105 -6.61 -8.33 1.56
C VAL A 105 -7.53 -7.11 1.59
N PHE A 106 -8.31 -6.91 2.65
CA PHE A 106 -9.15 -5.70 2.78
C PHE A 106 -8.33 -4.42 2.92
N HIS A 107 -7.25 -4.46 3.70
CA HIS A 107 -6.33 -3.34 3.86
C HIS A 107 -5.69 -2.94 2.54
N LEU A 108 -5.11 -3.91 1.83
CA LEU A 108 -4.45 -3.73 0.54
C LEU A 108 -5.43 -3.21 -0.51
N THR A 109 -6.63 -3.76 -0.57
CA THR A 109 -7.66 -3.30 -1.51
C THR A 109 -8.06 -1.85 -1.22
N THR A 110 -8.21 -1.48 0.06
CA THR A 110 -8.53 -0.11 0.48
C THR A 110 -7.41 0.86 0.11
N GLN A 111 -6.15 0.48 0.35
CA GLN A 111 -4.97 1.28 0.01
C GLN A 111 -4.87 1.54 -1.50
N ILE A 112 -5.03 0.49 -2.32
CA ILE A 112 -5.03 0.60 -3.79
C ILE A 112 -6.14 1.56 -4.24
N ARG A 113 -7.35 1.38 -3.71
CA ARG A 113 -8.51 2.18 -4.11
C ARG A 113 -8.36 3.66 -3.76
N VAL A 114 -7.90 3.97 -2.54
CA VAL A 114 -7.66 5.36 -2.12
C VAL A 114 -6.59 6.01 -2.98
N SER A 115 -5.53 5.27 -3.33
CA SER A 115 -4.41 5.80 -4.13
C SER A 115 -4.83 6.15 -5.57
N HIS A 116 -5.70 5.33 -6.18
CA HIS A 116 -6.18 5.53 -7.56
C HIS A 116 -7.57 6.19 -7.67
N MET A 117 -8.09 6.75 -6.57
CA MET A 117 -9.48 7.23 -6.49
C MET A 117 -9.81 8.35 -7.49
N PHE A 118 -8.82 9.20 -7.83
CA PHE A 118 -9.04 10.37 -8.69
C PHE A 118 -8.51 10.28 -10.10
N GLU A 119 -7.86 9.18 -10.47
CA GLU A 119 -7.54 8.95 -11.89
C GLU A 119 -8.81 8.72 -12.73
N VAL A 120 -9.94 8.43 -12.09
CA VAL A 120 -11.22 8.04 -12.73
C VAL A 120 -12.28 9.16 -12.66
N GLY A 121 -12.04 10.22 -11.89
CA GLY A 121 -13.01 11.32 -11.67
C GLY A 121 -13.68 11.29 -10.29
N ILE A 122 -14.64 12.20 -10.07
CA ILE A 122 -15.27 12.44 -8.76
C ILE A 122 -16.21 11.27 -8.40
N PRO A 123 -15.96 10.53 -7.31
CA PRO A 123 -16.81 9.41 -6.91
C PRO A 123 -18.17 9.90 -6.39
N ARG A 124 -19.23 9.12 -6.69
CA ARG A 124 -20.58 9.36 -6.14
C ARG A 124 -20.57 9.27 -4.62
N LEU A 125 -21.42 10.05 -3.95
CA LEU A 125 -21.52 10.10 -2.47
C LEU A 125 -21.65 8.72 -1.83
N LEU A 126 -22.46 7.83 -2.41
CA LEU A 126 -22.65 6.46 -1.90
C LEU A 126 -21.33 5.66 -1.86
N VAL A 127 -20.47 5.82 -2.85
CA VAL A 127 -19.18 5.12 -2.93
C VAL A 127 -18.24 5.67 -1.85
N ASN A 128 -18.25 6.98 -1.62
CA ASN A 128 -17.48 7.61 -0.54
C ASN A 128 -17.92 7.14 0.84
N VAL A 129 -19.22 7.11 1.11
CA VAL A 129 -19.76 6.63 2.39
C VAL A 129 -19.36 5.18 2.64
N LYS A 130 -19.46 4.31 1.62
CA LYS A 130 -19.03 2.91 1.71
C LYS A 130 -17.53 2.79 2.00
N LEU A 131 -16.68 3.52 1.29
CA LEU A 131 -15.23 3.48 1.48
C LEU A 131 -14.82 3.97 2.88
N VAL A 132 -15.38 5.09 3.34
CA VAL A 132 -15.14 5.61 4.69
C VAL A 132 -15.61 4.62 5.75
N SER A 133 -16.81 4.03 5.58
CA SER A 133 -17.32 3.03 6.51
C SER A 133 -16.42 1.80 6.60
N LEU A 134 -15.84 1.35 5.47
CA LEU A 134 -14.86 0.27 5.44
C LEU A 134 -13.58 0.65 6.17
N MET A 135 -13.05 1.85 5.94
CA MET A 135 -11.83 2.32 6.60
C MET A 135 -12.01 2.45 8.12
N CYS A 136 -13.16 2.95 8.58
CA CYS A 136 -13.49 3.00 10.00
C CYS A 136 -13.62 1.59 10.60
N LEU A 137 -14.29 0.67 9.89
CA LEU A 137 -14.42 -0.72 10.33
C LEU A 137 -13.05 -1.39 10.48
N LEU A 138 -12.18 -1.25 9.48
CA LEU A 138 -10.82 -1.81 9.52
C LEU A 138 -10.01 -1.21 10.68
N PHE A 139 -10.08 0.11 10.88
CA PHE A 139 -9.40 0.76 11.99
C PHE A 139 -9.88 0.23 13.35
N CYS A 140 -11.20 0.07 13.54
CA CYS A 140 -11.75 -0.53 14.75
C CYS A 140 -11.28 -1.97 14.97
N CYS A 141 -11.32 -2.81 13.92
CA CYS A 141 -10.84 -4.19 13.98
C CYS A 141 -9.35 -4.25 14.33
N ASP A 142 -8.52 -3.35 13.77
CA ASP A 142 -7.11 -3.26 14.07
C ASP A 142 -6.84 -2.86 15.52
N LEU A 143 -7.56 -1.87 16.05
CA LEU A 143 -7.44 -1.48 17.46
C LEU A 143 -7.83 -2.62 18.40
N MET A 144 -8.91 -3.34 18.09
CA MET A 144 -9.32 -4.53 18.85
C MET A 144 -8.27 -5.63 18.79
N ALA A 145 -7.71 -5.91 17.60
CA ALA A 145 -6.65 -6.89 17.42
C ALA A 145 -5.39 -6.49 18.19
N LEU A 146 -4.97 -5.23 18.10
CA LEU A 146 -3.82 -4.70 18.84
C LEU A 146 -4.00 -4.84 20.34
N GLN A 147 -5.16 -4.46 20.88
CA GLN A 147 -5.45 -4.59 22.31
C GLN A 147 -5.39 -6.05 22.76
N TYR A 148 -6.02 -6.96 22.00
CA TYR A 148 -6.02 -8.39 22.30
C TYR A 148 -4.61 -8.98 22.25
N PHE A 149 -3.91 -8.84 21.13
CA PHE A 149 -2.59 -9.44 20.95
C PHE A 149 -1.52 -8.79 21.82
N TYR A 150 -1.64 -7.50 22.16
CA TYR A 150 -0.74 -6.87 23.13
C TYR A 150 -0.88 -7.49 24.52
N SER A 151 -2.11 -7.81 24.94
CA SER A 151 -2.35 -8.45 26.25
C SER A 151 -1.85 -9.91 26.33
N VAL A 152 -1.85 -10.61 25.20
CA VAL A 152 -1.44 -12.03 25.10
C VAL A 152 0.04 -12.19 24.70
N ALA A 153 0.66 -11.15 24.10
CA ALA A 153 2.05 -11.18 23.68
C ALA A 153 2.98 -11.26 24.90
N SER A 154 3.58 -12.43 25.08
CA SER A 154 4.58 -12.70 26.09
C SER A 154 5.95 -12.98 25.44
N ARG A 155 7.02 -12.84 26.22
CA ARG A 155 8.38 -13.19 25.77
C ARG A 155 8.54 -14.68 25.43
N SER A 156 7.68 -15.55 25.96
CA SER A 156 7.66 -17.00 25.70
C SER A 156 6.93 -17.39 24.41
N SER A 157 6.12 -16.50 23.85
CA SER A 157 5.24 -16.80 22.72
C SER A 157 5.62 -15.99 21.49
N THR A 158 6.43 -16.61 20.65
CA THR A 158 6.89 -16.00 19.40
C THR A 158 5.76 -15.81 18.39
N PHE A 159 4.77 -16.70 18.41
CA PHE A 159 3.61 -16.65 17.53
C PHE A 159 2.76 -15.39 17.75
N PHE A 160 2.38 -15.11 19.00
CA PHE A 160 1.59 -13.93 19.34
C PHE A 160 2.38 -12.63 19.14
N THR A 161 3.69 -12.67 19.39
CA THR A 161 4.59 -11.55 19.06
C THR A 161 4.55 -11.25 17.56
N TRP A 162 4.66 -12.27 16.69
CA TRP A 162 4.56 -12.08 15.25
C TRP A 162 3.21 -11.49 14.82
N ILE A 163 2.09 -12.05 15.29
CA ILE A 163 0.75 -11.53 14.96
C ILE A 163 0.57 -10.08 15.45
N LEU A 164 1.12 -9.73 16.62
CA LEU A 164 1.09 -8.35 17.11
C LEU A 164 1.79 -7.39 16.14
N PHE A 165 2.97 -7.75 15.63
CA PHE A 165 3.67 -6.92 14.64
C PHE A 165 2.92 -6.84 13.32
N GLU A 166 2.30 -7.93 12.87
CA GLU A 166 1.44 -7.91 11.68
C GLU A 166 0.23 -6.97 11.86
N ALA A 167 -0.40 -6.98 13.04
CA ALA A 167 -1.48 -6.06 13.37
C ALA A 167 -1.01 -4.59 13.43
N LEU A 168 0.18 -4.33 13.97
CA LEU A 168 0.78 -2.98 13.97
C LEU A 168 1.04 -2.48 12.55
N MET A 169 1.56 -3.34 11.67
CA MET A 169 1.78 -3.00 10.27
C MET A 169 0.46 -2.68 9.56
N MET A 170 -0.58 -3.49 9.73
CA MET A 170 -1.91 -3.22 9.16
C MET A 170 -2.47 -1.88 9.64
N SER A 171 -2.35 -1.59 10.94
CA SER A 171 -2.83 -0.33 11.52
C SER A 171 -2.18 0.90 10.88
N THR A 172 -0.87 0.85 10.61
CA THR A 172 -0.17 1.94 9.93
C THR A 172 -0.64 2.13 8.48
N VAL A 173 -0.98 1.04 7.77
CA VAL A 173 -1.56 1.09 6.41
C VAL A 173 -2.95 1.74 6.42
N VAL A 174 -3.80 1.44 7.40
CA VAL A 174 -5.12 2.10 7.54
C VAL A 174 -4.96 3.59 7.81
N LEU A 175 -4.10 3.97 8.76
CA LEU A 175 -3.87 5.37 9.11
C LEU A 175 -3.38 6.19 7.91
N VAL A 176 -2.50 5.62 7.10
CA VAL A 176 -2.01 6.24 5.87
C VAL A 176 -3.11 6.35 4.82
N SER A 177 -3.93 5.30 4.67
CA SER A 177 -5.09 5.33 3.78
C SER A 177 -6.07 6.43 4.20
N ILE A 178 -6.37 6.57 5.51
CA ILE A 178 -7.23 7.63 6.06
C ILE A 178 -6.62 9.02 5.79
N SER A 179 -5.32 9.16 5.98
CA SER A 179 -4.60 10.42 5.76
C SER A 179 -4.65 10.84 4.29
N LYS A 180 -4.37 9.91 3.36
CA LYS A 180 -4.48 10.15 1.91
C LYS A 180 -5.91 10.49 1.50
N TYR A 181 -6.90 9.74 2.00
CA TYR A 181 -8.31 10.02 1.75
C TYR A 181 -8.71 11.42 2.22
N SER A 182 -8.20 11.86 3.38
CA SER A 182 -8.47 13.20 3.91
C SER A 182 -7.90 14.29 3.02
N VAL A 183 -6.65 14.16 2.57
CA VAL A 183 -6.01 15.07 1.59
C VAL A 183 -6.84 15.13 0.32
N HIS A 184 -7.27 13.97 -0.16
CA HIS A 184 -8.13 13.82 -1.33
C HIS A 184 -9.50 14.50 -1.19
N MET A 185 -10.12 14.42 -0.01
CA MET A 185 -11.39 15.07 0.26
C MET A 185 -11.25 16.59 0.39
N VAL A 186 -10.16 17.07 0.98
CA VAL A 186 -9.86 18.52 1.07
C VAL A 186 -9.65 19.12 -0.32
N ASP A 187 -8.90 18.42 -1.18
CA ASP A 187 -8.65 18.82 -2.56
C ASP A 187 -9.94 19.03 -3.37
N LEU A 188 -10.93 18.14 -3.20
CA LEU A 188 -12.24 18.26 -3.87
C LEU A 188 -13.08 19.45 -3.38
N ARG A 189 -12.86 19.92 -2.15
CA ARG A 189 -13.63 21.03 -1.57
C ARG A 189 -13.10 22.40 -2.01
N LEU A 190 -11.88 22.45 -2.52
CA LEU A 190 -11.25 23.67 -3.01
C LEU A 190 -11.58 23.84 -4.49
N GLU A 191 -12.12 24.99 -4.87
CA GLU A 191 -12.52 25.29 -6.27
C GLU A 191 -11.34 25.18 -7.24
N ASN A 192 -10.13 25.56 -6.79
CA ASN A 192 -8.92 25.56 -7.60
C ASN A 192 -7.98 24.36 -7.29
N GLY A 193 -8.44 23.37 -6.51
CA GLY A 193 -7.62 22.27 -6.01
C GLY A 193 -6.54 22.70 -5.00
N TRP A 194 -5.88 21.74 -4.35
CA TRP A 194 -4.81 22.02 -3.40
C TRP A 194 -3.45 22.07 -4.11
N PRO A 195 -2.79 23.26 -4.24
CA PRO A 195 -1.52 23.41 -4.95
C PRO A 195 -0.37 22.54 -4.38
N GLY A 196 -0.47 22.12 -3.12
CA GLY A 196 0.51 21.30 -2.42
C GLY A 196 0.17 19.81 -2.31
N LYS A 197 -0.91 19.33 -2.96
CA LYS A 197 -1.41 17.95 -2.81
C LYS A 197 -0.33 16.89 -3.01
N LEU A 198 0.41 16.97 -4.11
CA LEU A 198 1.41 15.97 -4.48
C LEU A 198 2.56 15.92 -3.45
N VAL A 199 2.93 17.08 -2.89
CA VAL A 199 3.94 17.19 -1.84
C VAL A 199 3.46 16.53 -0.55
N CYS A 200 2.21 16.81 -0.15
CA CYS A 200 1.61 16.23 1.05
C CYS A 200 1.49 14.70 0.95
N LEU A 201 1.00 14.20 -0.19
CA LEU A 201 0.91 12.75 -0.46
C LEU A 201 2.29 12.08 -0.41
N PHE A 202 3.31 12.72 -1.00
CA PHE A 202 4.69 12.23 -0.93
C PHE A 202 5.21 12.15 0.52
N TYR A 203 4.94 13.16 1.36
CA TYR A 203 5.33 13.13 2.77
C TYR A 203 4.62 12.03 3.55
N ILE A 204 3.31 11.83 3.31
CA ILE A 204 2.55 10.74 3.93
C ILE A 204 3.17 9.38 3.56
N ASP A 205 3.50 9.18 2.29
CA ASP A 205 4.16 7.96 1.80
C ASP A 205 5.57 7.76 2.37
N LEU A 206 6.33 8.84 2.53
CA LEU A 206 7.66 8.79 3.13
C LEU A 206 7.59 8.44 4.62
N ILE A 207 6.68 9.06 5.37
CA ILE A 207 6.47 8.78 6.79
C ILE A 207 6.05 7.33 6.96
N HIS A 208 5.12 6.84 6.14
CA HIS A 208 4.71 5.43 6.15
C HIS A 208 5.89 4.49 5.96
N ASP A 209 6.73 4.71 4.94
CA ASP A 209 7.90 3.87 4.68
C ASP A 209 8.88 3.85 5.86
N VAL A 210 9.13 5.01 6.48
CA VAL A 210 10.03 5.13 7.62
C VAL A 210 9.46 4.41 8.85
N VAL A 211 8.17 4.57 9.12
CA VAL A 211 7.48 3.90 10.24
C VAL A 211 7.47 2.39 10.01
N SER A 212 7.11 1.93 8.82
CA SER A 212 7.12 0.51 8.45
C SER A 212 8.52 -0.10 8.57
N MET A 213 9.56 0.59 8.07
CA MET A 213 10.95 0.14 8.24
C MET A 213 11.34 0.04 9.71
N THR A 214 10.95 1.03 10.51
CA THR A 214 11.24 1.06 11.95
C THR A 214 10.55 -0.11 12.67
N LEU A 215 9.26 -0.34 12.40
CA LEU A 215 8.52 -1.47 12.95
C LEU A 215 9.13 -2.81 12.54
N PHE A 216 9.61 -2.94 11.29
CA PHE A 216 10.24 -4.17 10.81
C PHE A 216 11.59 -4.43 11.50
N VAL A 217 12.41 -3.40 11.70
CA VAL A 217 13.67 -3.51 12.45
C VAL A 217 13.39 -3.87 13.91
N VAL A 218 12.39 -3.25 14.54
CA VAL A 218 11.99 -3.59 15.92
C VAL A 218 11.49 -5.04 16.01
N PHE A 219 10.73 -5.51 15.02
CA PHE A 219 10.32 -6.91 14.91
C PHE A 219 11.55 -7.84 14.83
N MET A 220 12.52 -7.55 13.95
CA MET A 220 13.76 -8.33 13.85
C MET A 220 14.54 -8.40 15.14
N LEU A 221 14.71 -7.26 15.81
CA LEU A 221 15.47 -7.19 17.06
C LEU A 221 14.76 -7.96 18.17
N THR A 222 13.43 -7.80 18.30
CA THR A 222 12.62 -8.52 19.28
C THR A 222 12.73 -10.03 19.08
N PHE A 223 12.65 -10.46 17.83
CA PHE A 223 12.73 -11.86 17.42
C PHE A 223 14.12 -12.46 17.65
N PHE A 224 15.19 -11.72 17.32
CA PHE A 224 16.57 -12.14 17.56
C PHE A 224 16.85 -12.31 19.05
N VAL A 225 16.34 -11.39 19.88
CA VAL A 225 16.45 -11.46 21.34
C VAL A 225 15.65 -12.64 21.93
N GLN A 226 14.54 -13.02 21.30
CA GLN A 226 13.75 -14.18 21.72
C GLN A 226 14.36 -15.52 21.27
N ASN A 227 15.00 -15.59 20.09
CA ASN A 227 15.57 -16.82 19.53
C ASN A 227 16.96 -16.60 18.91
N PRO A 228 18.04 -16.51 19.73
CA PRO A 228 19.39 -16.24 19.24
C PRO A 228 19.96 -17.32 18.31
N SER A 229 19.49 -18.57 18.44
CA SER A 229 19.95 -19.71 17.65
C SER A 229 19.40 -19.74 16.22
N ARG A 230 18.32 -19.01 15.93
CA ARG A 230 17.69 -18.94 14.60
C ARG A 230 17.98 -17.58 13.98
N LEU A 231 19.03 -17.52 13.16
CA LEU A 231 19.43 -16.26 12.51
C LEU A 231 18.39 -15.82 11.47
N PRO A 232 17.97 -14.54 11.48
CA PRO A 232 16.96 -14.01 10.57
C PRO A 232 17.52 -13.69 9.17
N ILE A 233 18.34 -14.57 8.59
CA ILE A 233 19.08 -14.31 7.33
C ILE A 233 18.13 -13.96 6.18
N TYR A 234 17.07 -14.74 6.00
CA TYR A 234 16.05 -14.46 4.99
C TYR A 234 15.42 -13.07 5.19
N MET A 235 15.14 -12.72 6.43
CA MET A 235 14.50 -11.46 6.77
C MET A 235 15.41 -10.24 6.56
N MET A 236 16.73 -10.42 6.46
CA MET A 236 17.65 -9.34 6.10
C MET A 236 17.48 -8.87 4.65
N ALA A 237 17.03 -9.74 3.73
CA ALA A 237 16.75 -9.34 2.35
C ALA A 237 15.67 -8.26 2.28
N HIS A 238 14.63 -8.39 3.11
CA HIS A 238 13.56 -7.40 3.27
C HIS A 238 14.06 -6.07 3.82
N VAL A 239 14.96 -6.09 4.82
CA VAL A 239 15.61 -4.86 5.32
C VAL A 239 16.35 -4.15 4.19
N ILE A 240 17.12 -4.90 3.39
CA ILE A 240 17.90 -4.35 2.28
C ILE A 240 16.98 -3.75 1.21
N GLU A 241 15.90 -4.45 0.84
CA GLU A 241 14.95 -3.99 -0.18
C GLU A 241 14.24 -2.70 0.25
N VAL A 242 13.75 -2.65 1.49
CA VAL A 242 13.10 -1.45 2.04
C VAL A 242 14.11 -0.29 2.17
N ALA A 243 15.34 -0.56 2.63
CA ALA A 243 16.39 0.45 2.71
C ALA A 243 16.76 1.02 1.33
N ARG A 244 16.80 0.18 0.28
CA ARG A 244 17.01 0.64 -1.10
C ARG A 244 15.89 1.56 -1.58
N LYS A 245 14.62 1.20 -1.31
CA LYS A 245 13.45 2.04 -1.63
C LYS A 245 13.52 3.39 -0.93
N LEU A 246 13.83 3.41 0.37
CA LEU A 246 14.01 4.64 1.13
C LEU A 246 15.19 5.47 0.61
N ALA A 247 16.34 4.85 0.33
CA ALA A 247 17.50 5.53 -0.23
C ALA A 247 17.21 6.12 -1.62
N GLN A 248 16.41 5.43 -2.44
CA GLN A 248 15.96 5.96 -3.74
C GLN A 248 14.99 7.14 -3.59
N ARG A 249 14.01 7.05 -2.68
CA ARG A 249 13.09 8.16 -2.38
C ARG A 249 13.83 9.37 -1.82
N LEU A 250 14.77 9.16 -0.90
CA LEU A 250 15.58 10.22 -0.30
C LEU A 250 16.52 10.88 -1.32
N ARG A 251 17.14 10.10 -2.23
CA ARG A 251 17.93 10.64 -3.35
C ARG A 251 17.06 11.49 -4.28
N SER A 252 15.85 11.00 -4.60
CA SER A 252 14.89 11.73 -5.42
C SER A 252 14.46 13.03 -4.74
N PHE A 253 14.18 13.01 -3.44
CA PHE A 253 13.83 14.19 -2.67
C PHE A 253 14.97 15.22 -2.59
N ARG A 254 16.20 14.76 -2.34
CA ARG A 254 17.39 15.65 -2.35
C ARG A 254 17.58 16.29 -3.73
N ARG A 255 17.38 15.53 -4.81
CA ARG A 255 17.43 16.04 -6.19
C ARG A 255 16.31 17.06 -6.46
N TYR A 256 15.10 16.81 -5.97
CA TYR A 256 13.97 17.75 -6.07
C TYR A 256 14.31 19.05 -5.36
N ARG A 257 14.72 18.98 -4.09
CA ARG A 257 15.06 20.15 -3.28
C ARG A 257 16.17 20.99 -3.92
N ARG A 258 17.16 20.35 -4.55
CA ARG A 258 18.22 21.05 -5.30
C ARG A 258 17.69 21.79 -6.52
N ILE A 259 16.80 21.18 -7.30
CA ILE A 259 16.17 21.81 -8.47
C ILE A 259 15.22 22.94 -8.04
N ALA A 260 14.48 22.74 -6.94
CA ALA A 260 13.46 23.68 -6.47
C ALA A 260 14.04 24.93 -5.80
N LEU A 261 15.18 24.82 -5.10
CA LEU A 261 15.80 25.93 -4.38
C LEU A 261 16.26 27.11 -5.27
N ASN A 262 16.37 26.90 -6.59
CA ASN A 262 16.75 27.93 -7.55
C ASN A 262 15.81 27.95 -8.78
N MET A 263 14.57 27.48 -8.66
CA MET A 263 13.69 27.32 -9.83
C MET A 263 13.40 28.66 -10.53
N ASP A 264 13.21 29.73 -9.75
CA ASP A 264 12.96 31.08 -10.25
C ASP A 264 14.14 31.69 -11.01
N THR A 265 15.36 31.42 -10.56
CA THR A 265 16.58 32.00 -11.13
C THR A 265 17.19 31.12 -12.23
N ARG A 266 16.84 29.84 -12.28
CA ARG A 266 17.46 28.86 -13.16
C ARG A 266 16.77 28.70 -14.51
N PHE A 267 15.45 28.84 -14.54
CA PHE A 267 14.68 28.77 -15.77
C PHE A 267 14.28 30.18 -16.21
N PRO A 268 14.56 30.56 -17.48
CA PRO A 268 14.12 31.84 -18.00
C PRO A 268 12.59 31.91 -18.02
N ASP A 269 12.07 33.12 -17.78
CA ASP A 269 10.68 33.45 -18.04
C ASP A 269 10.42 33.31 -19.55
N ALA A 270 9.28 32.71 -19.93
CA ALA A 270 8.87 32.68 -21.33
C ALA A 270 8.46 34.08 -21.80
N THR A 271 8.76 34.42 -23.06
CA THR A 271 8.31 35.68 -23.66
C THR A 271 6.84 35.58 -24.10
N ASP A 272 6.15 36.70 -24.20
CA ASP A 272 4.72 36.73 -24.58
C ASP A 272 4.48 36.06 -25.95
N GLU A 273 5.40 36.24 -26.91
CA GLU A 273 5.39 35.58 -28.23
C GLU A 273 5.54 34.05 -28.18
N GLU A 274 6.18 33.52 -27.13
CA GLU A 274 6.33 32.09 -26.90
C GLU A 274 5.11 31.51 -26.18
N ILE A 275 4.49 32.29 -25.30
CA ILE A 275 3.25 31.95 -24.62
C ILE A 275 2.07 31.93 -25.61
N GLU A 276 2.04 32.81 -26.62
CA GLU A 276 1.04 32.75 -27.69
C GLU A 276 1.15 31.48 -28.55
N ARG A 277 2.32 30.84 -28.64
CA ARG A 277 2.47 29.58 -29.38
C ARG A 277 1.98 28.36 -28.59
N ASP A 278 2.29 28.34 -27.30
CA ASP A 278 1.85 27.31 -26.37
C ASP A 278 0.88 27.98 -25.37
N GLU A 279 -0.36 28.22 -25.79
CA GLU A 279 -1.35 29.00 -25.01
C GLU A 279 -1.75 28.35 -23.66
N TYR A 280 -1.55 27.03 -23.52
CA TYR A 280 -2.05 26.23 -22.40
C TYR A 280 -0.95 25.41 -21.74
N CYS A 281 -0.96 25.36 -20.40
CA CYS A 281 -0.05 24.49 -19.66
C CYS A 281 -0.53 23.03 -19.73
N VAL A 282 0.30 22.10 -20.19
CA VAL A 282 -0.08 20.67 -20.33
C VAL A 282 -0.42 19.99 -18.98
N ILE A 283 0.03 20.57 -17.85
CA ILE A 283 -0.17 20.00 -16.51
C ILE A 283 -1.56 20.35 -15.97
N CYS A 284 -1.94 21.63 -15.90
CA CYS A 284 -3.25 22.05 -15.39
C CYS A 284 -4.31 22.22 -16.49
N ARG A 285 -3.89 22.35 -17.76
CA ARG A 285 -4.72 22.67 -18.93
C ARG A 285 -5.34 24.07 -18.91
N ASP A 286 -4.87 24.93 -18.01
CA ASP A 286 -5.25 26.34 -17.96
C ASP A 286 -4.30 27.20 -18.81
N SER A 287 -4.73 28.43 -19.11
CA SER A 287 -3.95 29.37 -19.90
C SER A 287 -2.62 29.71 -19.23
N LEU A 288 -1.54 29.75 -20.01
CA LEU A 288 -0.23 30.19 -19.52
C LEU A 288 -0.18 31.69 -19.18
N PHE A 289 -1.20 32.46 -19.58
CA PHE A 289 -1.41 33.85 -19.18
C PHE A 289 -2.03 33.99 -17.78
N ASP A 290 -2.71 32.96 -17.27
CA ASP A 290 -3.33 32.98 -15.95
C ASP A 290 -2.31 32.60 -14.87
N GLY A 291 -1.95 33.57 -14.02
CA GLY A 291 -1.20 33.35 -12.78
C GLY A 291 0.29 33.67 -12.84
N SER A 292 1.10 32.79 -12.23
CA SER A 292 2.54 32.97 -12.02
C SER A 292 3.36 32.91 -13.32
N LYS A 293 4.41 33.72 -13.44
CA LYS A 293 5.28 33.78 -14.64
C LYS A 293 5.69 32.38 -15.13
N PRO A 294 5.30 32.00 -16.37
CA PRO A 294 5.61 30.69 -16.89
C PRO A 294 7.10 30.54 -17.18
N LYS A 295 7.62 29.35 -16.88
CA LYS A 295 9.05 29.02 -16.96
C LYS A 295 9.31 28.10 -18.13
N LYS A 296 10.36 28.40 -18.89
CA LYS A 296 10.82 27.59 -20.01
C LYS A 296 11.95 26.65 -19.58
N LEU A 297 11.80 25.35 -19.82
CA LEU A 297 12.87 24.37 -19.58
C LEU A 297 13.91 24.39 -20.71
N GLY A 298 15.11 23.83 -20.47
CA GLY A 298 16.14 23.67 -21.50
C GLY A 298 15.75 22.78 -22.69
N CYS A 299 14.62 22.09 -22.62
CA CYS A 299 14.00 21.36 -23.74
C CYS A 299 12.91 22.17 -24.47
N ASN A 300 12.83 23.47 -24.23
CA ASN A 300 11.90 24.46 -24.80
C ASN A 300 10.41 24.34 -24.41
N HIS A 301 10.02 23.37 -23.59
CA HIS A 301 8.63 23.29 -23.09
C HIS A 301 8.37 24.29 -21.95
N ILE A 302 7.17 24.87 -21.95
CA ILE A 302 6.75 25.97 -21.07
C ILE A 302 5.66 25.49 -20.11
N PHE A 303 5.77 25.84 -18.83
CA PHE A 303 4.77 25.49 -17.80
C PHE A 303 4.66 26.61 -16.75
N HIS A 304 3.52 26.70 -16.05
CA HIS A 304 3.46 27.50 -14.82
C HIS A 304 4.48 26.99 -13.81
N ILE A 305 5.11 27.89 -13.06
CA ILE A 305 6.14 27.50 -12.08
C ILE A 305 5.60 26.57 -10.99
N ASP A 306 4.37 26.79 -10.53
CA ASP A 306 3.77 25.96 -9.49
C ASP A 306 3.40 24.56 -10.00
N CYS A 307 2.88 24.48 -11.23
CA CYS A 307 2.66 23.21 -11.93
C CYS A 307 3.97 22.43 -12.10
N LEU A 308 5.03 23.10 -12.57
CA LEU A 308 6.35 22.50 -12.74
C LEU A 308 6.93 22.02 -11.39
N ARG A 309 6.79 22.82 -10.33
CA ARG A 309 7.24 22.46 -8.98
C ARG A 309 6.51 21.21 -8.48
N SER A 310 5.21 21.14 -8.67
CA SER A 310 4.39 19.99 -8.26
C SER A 310 4.79 18.70 -9.00
N TRP A 311 5.05 18.79 -10.31
CA TRP A 311 5.46 17.67 -11.15
C TRP A 311 6.84 17.12 -10.75
N LEU A 312 7.80 18.02 -10.50
CA LEU A 312 9.18 17.67 -10.14
C LEU A 312 9.33 16.92 -8.81
N VAL A 313 8.31 16.94 -7.96
CA VAL A 313 8.23 16.10 -6.75
C VAL A 313 8.06 14.63 -7.11
N MET A 314 7.25 14.33 -8.12
CA MET A 314 6.98 12.97 -8.57
C MET A 314 8.02 12.50 -9.57
N GLN A 315 8.27 13.30 -10.60
CA GLN A 315 9.12 12.94 -11.73
C GLN A 315 10.04 14.08 -12.13
N GLN A 316 11.34 13.80 -12.20
CA GLN A 316 12.38 14.78 -12.54
C GLN A 316 12.72 14.75 -14.04
N VAL A 317 11.67 14.62 -14.84
CA VAL A 317 11.69 14.63 -16.30
C VAL A 317 10.67 15.63 -16.81
N CYS A 318 10.87 16.17 -18.00
CA CYS A 318 9.89 17.04 -18.65
C CYS A 318 8.55 16.30 -18.87
N PRO A 319 7.39 16.87 -18.50
CA PRO A 319 6.08 16.26 -18.74
C PRO A 319 5.81 15.91 -20.21
N THR A 320 6.30 16.74 -21.15
CA THR A 320 6.03 16.59 -22.57
C THR A 320 7.01 15.63 -23.25
N CYS A 321 8.31 15.87 -23.12
CA CYS A 321 9.33 15.10 -23.86
C CYS A 321 10.08 14.05 -23.01
N ARG A 322 9.79 13.94 -21.70
CA ARG A 322 10.46 13.03 -20.75
C ARG A 322 11.98 13.21 -20.65
N ALA A 323 12.52 14.30 -21.20
CA ALA A 323 13.94 14.62 -21.06
C ALA A 323 14.30 14.84 -19.58
N PRO A 324 15.42 14.28 -19.08
CA PRO A 324 15.83 14.45 -17.70
C PRO A 324 16.23 15.90 -17.43
N ILE A 325 15.76 16.44 -16.30
CA ILE A 325 16.05 17.83 -15.91
C ILE A 325 17.32 17.81 -15.03
N PRO A 326 18.45 18.39 -15.49
CA PRO A 326 19.72 18.31 -14.75
C PRO A 326 19.57 18.86 -13.32
N ALA A 327 20.25 18.25 -12.34
CA ALA A 327 20.22 18.75 -10.96
C ALA A 327 21.14 19.97 -10.74
N ASP A 328 22.19 20.09 -11.55
CA ASP A 328 23.25 21.09 -11.45
C ASP A 328 23.46 21.78 -12.82
N GLY A 329 23.74 23.09 -12.82
CA GLY A 329 24.09 23.88 -14.02
C GLY A 329 22.92 24.58 -14.74
N PRO A 330 23.19 25.63 -15.55
CA PRO A 330 22.19 26.28 -16.39
C PRO A 330 21.60 25.27 -17.40
N PRO A 331 20.37 25.48 -17.89
CA PRO A 331 19.76 24.58 -18.88
C PRO A 331 20.70 24.45 -20.08
N ARG A 332 21.24 23.25 -20.31
CA ARG A 332 21.94 22.97 -21.57
C ARG A 332 20.90 22.99 -22.68
N ALA A 333 21.15 23.79 -23.71
CA ALA A 333 20.37 23.78 -24.94
C ALA A 333 20.28 22.34 -25.48
N PRO A 334 19.17 21.95 -26.12
CA PRO A 334 19.03 20.62 -26.68
C PRO A 334 20.13 20.40 -27.72
N THR A 335 20.96 19.38 -27.53
CA THR A 335 21.73 18.84 -28.65
C THR A 335 20.72 18.19 -29.59
N SER A 336 20.48 18.83 -30.73
CA SER A 336 19.71 18.26 -31.83
C SER A 336 20.23 16.84 -32.12
N PRO A 337 19.35 15.84 -32.36
CA PRO A 337 19.82 14.55 -32.86
C PRO A 337 20.57 14.80 -34.16
N ALA A 338 21.81 14.28 -34.23
CA ALA A 338 22.59 14.32 -35.46
C ALA A 338 21.76 13.66 -36.58
N PRO A 339 21.70 14.26 -37.78
CA PRO A 339 21.05 13.61 -38.91
C PRO A 339 21.75 12.26 -39.14
N ALA A 340 20.95 11.20 -39.22
CA ALA A 340 21.44 9.88 -39.60
C ALA A 340 22.15 9.99 -40.95
N ALA A 341 23.44 9.69 -40.95
CA ALA A 341 24.27 9.60 -42.15
C ALA A 341 24.19 8.20 -42.75
#